data_AF-A0A2E8TQD6-F1
#
_entry.id   AF-A0A2E8TQD6-F1
#
_cell.length_a   1.000
_cell.length_b   1.000
_cell.length_c   1.000
_cell.angle_alpha   90.00
_cell.angle_beta   90.00
_cell.angle_gamma   90.00
#
_symmetry.space_group_name_H-M   'P 1'
#
loop_
_entity.id
_entity.type
_entity.pdbx_description
1 polymer ?
#
loop_
_entity_poly.entity_id
_entity_poly.type
_entity_poly.pdbx_seq_one_letter_code
_entity_poly.pdbx_strand_id
1 'polypeptide(L)'
;MDGSGTLPNRTEVGSKAFSPWVDRITLVSLAFGGVLAAPEISSMLGQWLGVWSMAATVCGLVVLVPLISTSIGKMYVRIRA
;
A
#
# COMPACT_ATOMS: atom_id res chain seq x y z
N MET A 1 14.49 37.45 -0.66
CA MET A 1 15.37 36.40 -1.20
C MET A 1 14.48 35.24 -1.61
N ASP A 2 14.59 34.93 -2.90
CA ASP A 2 13.86 33.96 -3.69
C ASP A 2 13.67 32.59 -3.04
N GLY A 3 12.46 32.07 -3.24
CA GLY A 3 12.25 30.70 -3.69
C GLY A 3 12.89 29.60 -2.87
N SER A 4 12.26 29.22 -1.76
CA SER A 4 12.28 27.82 -1.36
C SER A 4 11.50 27.05 -2.44
N GLY A 5 12.18 26.70 -3.52
CA GLY A 5 11.64 25.97 -4.65
C GLY A 5 11.08 24.63 -4.19
N THR A 6 9.80 24.61 -3.85
CA THR A 6 9.00 23.40 -3.92
C THR A 6 8.99 23.01 -5.38
N LEU A 7 9.73 21.95 -5.71
CA LEU A 7 9.76 21.36 -7.03
C LEU A 7 8.31 21.22 -7.54
N PRO A 8 7.94 21.87 -8.66
CA PRO A 8 6.59 21.76 -9.20
C PRO A 8 6.34 20.28 -9.46
N ASN A 9 5.24 19.76 -8.93
CA ASN A 9 4.86 18.34 -8.94
C ASN A 9 5.37 17.48 -7.76
N ARG A 10 5.73 18.06 -6.61
CA ARG A 10 5.47 17.34 -5.35
C ARG A 10 3.97 17.34 -5.13
N THR A 11 3.38 16.16 -5.07
CA THR A 11 2.07 15.95 -4.46
C THR A 11 2.18 16.21 -2.96
N GLU A 12 2.47 17.46 -2.58
CA GLU A 12 2.22 17.95 -1.24
C GLU A 12 0.72 17.86 -1.03
N VAL A 13 0.29 16.79 -0.38
CA VAL A 13 -0.92 16.81 0.44
C VAL A 13 -0.61 17.83 1.53
N GLY A 14 -0.85 19.10 1.22
CA GLY A 14 -0.32 20.24 1.96
C GLY A 14 -0.68 20.18 3.43
N SER A 15 0.30 20.50 4.30
CA SER A 15 0.18 20.83 5.73
C SER A 15 -0.71 19.98 6.65
N LYS A 16 -1.29 18.87 6.16
CA LYS A 16 -2.14 17.95 6.92
C LYS A 16 -1.28 16.77 7.31
N ALA A 17 -0.82 16.79 8.55
CA ALA A 17 -0.12 15.68 9.16
C ALA A 17 -0.95 14.40 8.97
N PHE A 18 -0.38 13.43 8.25
CA PHE A 18 -0.87 12.06 8.24
C PHE A 18 -0.97 11.59 9.69
N SER A 19 -2.13 11.07 10.12
CA SER A 19 -2.20 10.39 11.40
C SER A 19 -1.41 9.08 11.27
N PRO A 20 -0.27 8.92 11.98
CA PRO A 20 0.56 7.72 11.87
C PRO A 20 -0.22 6.44 12.26
N TRP A 21 -1.29 6.60 13.04
CA TRP A 21 -2.12 5.51 13.51
C TRP A 21 -3.04 4.95 12.44
N VAL A 22 -3.60 5.79 11.56
CA VAL A 22 -4.50 5.32 10.48
C VAL A 22 -3.71 4.51 9.46
N ASP A 23 -2.52 4.98 9.10
CA ASP A 23 -1.62 4.23 8.22
C ASP A 23 -1.21 2.89 8.84
N ARG A 24 -0.79 2.87 10.11
CA ARG A 24 -0.43 1.63 10.81
C ARG A 24 -1.57 0.62 10.91
N ILE A 25 -2.78 1.07 11.26
CA ILE A 25 -3.95 0.19 11.36
C ILE A 25 -4.29 -0.38 9.97
N THR A 26 -4.22 0.45 8.93
CA THR A 26 -4.45 0.02 7.55
C THR A 26 -3.40 -0.99 7.11
N LEU A 27 -2.12 -0.72 7.38
CA LEU A 27 -1.03 -1.62 7.00
C LEU A 27 -1.16 -2.96 7.72
N VAL A 28 -1.43 -2.96 9.03
CA VAL A 28 -1.63 -4.18 9.83
C VAL A 28 -2.84 -4.97 9.36
N SER A 29 -3.98 -4.31 9.09
CA SER A 29 -5.18 -5.01 8.62
C SER A 29 -4.99 -5.61 7.23
N LEU A 30 -4.32 -4.88 6.33
CA LEU A 30 -4.07 -5.33 4.97
C LEU A 30 -3.01 -6.43 4.91
N ALA A 31 -1.98 -6.37 5.77
CA ALA A 31 -1.00 -7.43 5.93
C ALA A 31 -1.66 -8.70 6.49
N PHE A 32 -2.49 -8.58 7.52
CA PHE A 32 -3.20 -9.71 8.11
C PHE A 32 -4.16 -10.36 7.10
N GLY A 33 -4.94 -9.55 6.38
CA GLY A 33 -5.79 -10.03 5.29
C GLY A 33 -5.01 -10.70 4.17
N GLY A 34 -3.86 -10.12 3.78
CA GLY A 34 -2.96 -10.71 2.79
C GLY A 34 -2.41 -12.07 3.19
N VAL A 35 -2.03 -12.26 4.45
CA VAL A 35 -1.56 -13.56 4.98
C VAL A 35 -2.67 -14.62 4.94
N LEU A 36 -3.90 -14.25 5.32
CA LEU A 36 -5.03 -15.18 5.26
C LEU A 36 -5.42 -15.54 3.83
N ALA A 37 -5.31 -14.58 2.89
CA ALA A 37 -5.65 -14.79 1.48
C ALA A 37 -4.50 -15.42 0.65
N ALA A 38 -3.27 -15.41 1.15
CA ALA A 38 -2.09 -15.94 0.46
C ALA A 38 -2.26 -17.37 -0.12
N PRO A 39 -2.79 -18.37 0.62
CA PRO A 39 -2.96 -19.73 0.06
C PRO A 39 -3.97 -19.77 -1.09
N GLU A 40 -5.08 -19.02 -0.99
CA GLU A 40 -6.09 -18.92 -2.04
C GLU A 40 -5.54 -18.27 -3.31
N ILE A 41 -4.83 -17.13 -3.14
CA ILE A 41 -4.18 -16.43 -4.24
C ILE A 41 -3.13 -17.34 -4.90
N SER A 42 -2.30 -18.02 -4.10
CA SER A 42 -1.31 -18.96 -4.62
C SER A 42 -1.95 -20.15 -5.35
N SER A 43 -3.13 -20.61 -4.93
CA SER A 43 -3.86 -21.67 -5.63
C SER A 43 -4.31 -21.20 -7.02
N MET A 44 -4.86 -19.98 -7.12
CA MET A 44 -5.28 -19.38 -8.40
C MET A 44 -4.10 -19.17 -9.36
N LEU A 45 -2.95 -18.73 -8.86
CA LEU A 45 -1.74 -18.56 -9.66
C LEU A 45 -1.04 -19.90 -9.96
N GLY A 46 -1.41 -20.99 -9.27
CA GLY A 46 -0.81 -22.31 -9.42
C GLY A 46 -0.90 -22.86 -10.84
N GLN A 47 -1.99 -22.55 -11.57
CA GLN A 47 -2.15 -22.97 -12.97
C GLN A 47 -1.12 -22.33 -13.91
N TRP A 48 -0.61 -21.14 -13.58
CA TRP A 48 0.30 -20.36 -14.43
C TRP A 48 1.76 -20.47 -13.97
N LEU A 49 1.99 -20.50 -12.66
CA LEU A 49 3.32 -20.40 -12.05
C LEU A 49 3.79 -21.70 -11.39
N GLY A 50 2.91 -22.70 -11.23
CA GLY A 50 3.23 -23.99 -10.64
C GLY A 50 3.90 -23.84 -9.27
N VAL A 51 5.10 -24.40 -9.13
CA VAL A 51 5.89 -24.39 -7.88
C VAL A 51 6.25 -22.97 -7.41
N TRP A 52 6.36 -22.01 -8.33
CA TRP A 52 6.70 -20.62 -8.00
C TRP A 52 5.52 -19.79 -7.50
N SER A 53 4.30 -20.34 -7.51
CA SER A 53 3.09 -19.59 -7.22
C SER A 53 3.07 -18.97 -5.82
N MET A 54 3.53 -19.71 -4.82
CA MET A 54 3.59 -19.21 -3.44
C MET A 54 4.61 -18.07 -3.30
N ALA A 55 5.79 -18.23 -3.91
CA ALA A 55 6.84 -17.22 -3.89
C ALA A 55 6.40 -15.93 -4.61
N ALA A 56 5.75 -16.07 -5.78
CA ALA A 56 5.19 -14.95 -6.52
C ALA A 56 4.09 -14.22 -5.71
N THR A 57 3.23 -14.98 -5.03
CA THR A 57 2.17 -14.43 -4.18
C THR A 57 2.73 -13.64 -3.00
N VAL A 58 3.74 -14.18 -2.30
CA VAL A 58 4.40 -13.48 -1.18
C VAL A 58 5.09 -12.21 -1.67
N CYS A 59 5.87 -12.27 -2.76
CA CYS A 59 6.50 -11.09 -3.34
C CYS A 59 5.46 -10.03 -3.75
N GLY A 60 4.36 -10.45 -4.38
CA GLY A 60 3.26 -9.57 -4.75
C GLY A 60 2.64 -8.88 -3.54
N LEU A 61 2.35 -9.62 -2.47
CA LEU A 61 1.79 -9.05 -1.23
C LEU A 61 2.75 -8.07 -0.56
N VAL A 62 4.05 -8.39 -0.48
CA VAL A 62 5.07 -7.49 0.11
C VAL A 62 5.12 -6.14 -0.60
N VAL A 63 4.88 -6.11 -1.91
CA VAL A 63 4.89 -4.87 -2.71
C VAL A 63 3.52 -4.17 -2.69
N LEU A 64 2.44 -4.93 -2.88
CA LEU A 64 1.09 -4.38 -2.99
C LEU A 64 0.57 -3.85 -1.65
N VAL A 65 0.89 -4.50 -0.54
CA VAL A 65 0.35 -4.12 0.78
C VAL A 65 0.74 -2.70 1.18
N PRO A 66 2.02 -2.29 1.14
CA PRO A 66 2.43 -0.91 1.43
C PRO A 66 1.86 0.10 0.42
N LEU A 67 1.79 -0.27 -0.86
CA LEU A 67 1.25 0.58 -1.93
C LEU A 67 -0.23 0.90 -1.70
N ILE A 68 -1.03 -0.12 -1.40
CA ILE A 68 -2.46 0.03 -1.12
C ILE A 68 -2.66 0.81 0.19
N SER A 69 -1.91 0.49 1.25
CA SER A 69 -1.96 1.24 2.52
C SER A 69 -1.70 2.74 2.30
N THR A 70 -0.64 3.06 1.57
CA THR A 70 -0.28 4.45 1.24
C THR A 70 -1.36 5.12 0.38
N SER A 71 -1.95 4.39 -0.56
CA SER A 71 -3.04 4.91 -1.41
C SER A 71 -4.29 5.23 -0.60
N ILE A 72 -4.70 4.33 0.30
CA ILE A 72 -5.84 4.52 1.21
C ILE A 72 -5.60 5.72 2.11
N GLY A 73 -4.41 5.84 2.70
CA GLY A 73 -4.06 6.99 3.54
C GLY A 73 -4.16 8.32 2.79
N LYS A 74 -3.67 8.38 1.53
CA LYS A 74 -3.82 9.56 0.67
C LYS A 74 -5.28 9.86 0.33
N MET A 75 -6.08 8.84 0.01
CA MET A 75 -7.51 9.00 -0.26
C MET A 75 -8.26 9.53 0.96
N TYR A 76 -8.00 8.98 2.15
CA TYR A 76 -8.61 9.41 3.39
C TYR A 76 -8.35 10.90 3.67
N VAL A 77 -7.10 11.36 3.48
CA VAL A 77 -6.76 12.79 3.63
C VAL A 77 -7.51 13.66 2.63
N ARG A 78 -7.66 13.22 1.37
CA ARG A 78 -8.39 13.96 0.34
C ARG A 78 -9.89 14.06 0.63
N ILE A 79 -10.52 13.00 1.15
CA ILE A 79 -11.95 12.98 1.47
C ILE A 79 -12.24 13.84 2.71
N ARG A 80 -11.29 13.91 3.65
CA ARG A 80 -11.42 14.69 4.89
C ARG A 80 -10.95 16.14 4.75
N ALA A 81 -10.56 16.57 3.55
CA ALA A 81 -10.12 17.92 3.24
C ALA A 81 -11.23 18.75 2.61
#